data_AF-A0A3D1Q9B6-F1
#
_entry.id   AF-A0A3D1Q9B6-F1
#
_cell.length_a   1.000
_cell.length_b   1.000
_cell.length_c   1.000
_cell.angle_alpha   90.00
_cell.angle_beta   90.00
_cell.angle_gamma   90.00
#
_symmetry.space_group_name_H-M   'P 1'
#
loop_
_entity.id
_entity.type
_entity.pdbx_description
1 polymer ?
#
loop_
_entity_poly.entity_id
_entity_poly.type
_entity_poly.pdbx_seq_one_letter_code
_entity_poly.pdbx_strand_id
1 'polypeptide(L)'
;MPVSKDFEKMRLTALGQAAADVLLINGQVLSVFNGELRQANVAICGSHIAGVGDYQEGRQVIDLKGRYILPGFIDSHIHIESTMLTPASFAYATAPWNYCSSGRSA
;
A
#
# COMPACT_ATOMS: atom_id res chain seq x y z
N MET A 1 -13.53 15.31 20.49
CA MET A 1 -13.47 15.47 19.01
C MET A 1 -13.98 14.19 18.39
N PRO A 2 -15.03 14.21 17.55
CA PRO A 2 -15.48 12.99 16.88
C PRO A 2 -14.43 12.53 15.87
N VAL A 3 -14.03 11.26 15.95
CA VAL A 3 -13.15 10.62 14.96
C VAL A 3 -13.93 10.53 13.64
N SER A 4 -13.29 10.82 12.51
CA SER A 4 -13.96 10.68 11.20
C SER A 4 -14.38 9.22 10.99
N LYS A 5 -15.50 9.00 10.28
CA LYS A 5 -16.04 7.65 10.02
C LYS A 5 -14.99 6.70 9.41
N ASP A 6 -14.06 7.24 8.63
CA ASP A 6 -13.01 6.47 7.97
C ASP A 6 -11.97 5.92 8.96
N PHE A 7 -11.57 6.71 9.96
CA PHE A 7 -10.64 6.25 11.00
C PHE A 7 -11.30 5.25 11.95
N GLU A 8 -12.60 5.36 12.20
CA GLU A 8 -13.32 4.36 13.00
C GLU A 8 -13.38 3.01 12.28
N LYS A 9 -13.68 3.02 10.97
CA LYS A 9 -13.62 1.82 10.15
C LYS A 9 -12.21 1.21 10.11
N MET A 10 -11.18 2.04 9.96
CA MET A 10 -9.79 1.60 10.00
C MET A 10 -9.44 0.93 11.33
N ARG A 11 -9.86 1.53 12.46
CA ARG A 11 -9.64 0.97 13.80
C ARG A 11 -10.30 -0.40 13.96
N LEU A 12 -11.56 -0.54 13.54
CA LEU A 12 -12.28 -1.82 13.59
C LEU A 12 -11.61 -2.88 12.71
N THR A 13 -11.13 -2.48 11.53
CA THR A 13 -10.38 -3.36 10.62
C THR A 13 -9.06 -3.80 11.26
N ALA A 14 -8.33 -2.89 11.88
CA ALA A 14 -7.07 -3.18 12.57
C ALA A 14 -7.26 -4.19 13.71
N LEU A 15 -8.40 -4.14 14.40
CA LEU A 15 -8.81 -5.10 15.44
C LEU A 15 -9.32 -6.45 14.89
N GLY A 16 -9.48 -6.59 13.57
CA GLY A 16 -10.08 -7.77 12.95
C GLY A 16 -11.60 -7.88 13.14
N GLN A 17 -12.26 -6.80 13.55
CA GLN A 17 -13.72 -6.75 13.78
C GLN A 17 -14.49 -6.27 12.53
N ALA A 18 -13.78 -5.83 11.50
CA ALA A 18 -14.34 -5.45 10.22
C ALA A 18 -13.43 -5.94 9.08
N ALA A 19 -14.03 -6.30 7.96
CA ALA A 19 -13.30 -6.70 6.76
C ALA A 19 -12.54 -5.50 6.15
N ALA A 20 -11.31 -5.76 5.71
CA ALA A 20 -10.51 -4.78 4.96
C ALA A 20 -11.14 -4.47 3.59
N ASP A 21 -10.83 -3.31 3.00
CA ASP A 21 -11.23 -3.03 1.62
C ASP A 21 -10.42 -3.88 0.63
N VAL A 22 -9.10 -3.94 0.85
CA VAL A 22 -8.19 -4.84 0.12
C VAL A 22 -7.37 -5.62 1.14
N LEU A 23 -7.28 -6.93 0.95
CA LEU A 23 -6.45 -7.83 1.74
C LEU A 23 -5.42 -8.48 0.82
N LEU A 24 -4.15 -8.24 1.11
CA LEU A 24 -3.04 -8.93 0.44
C LEU A 24 -2.68 -10.16 1.27
N ILE A 25 -2.73 -11.36 0.69
CA ILE A 25 -2.45 -12.61 1.41
C ILE A 25 -1.20 -13.32 0.88
N ASN A 26 -0.62 -14.18 1.72
CA ASN A 26 0.56 -15.00 1.41
C ASN A 26 1.75 -14.15 0.91
N GLY A 27 1.93 -12.96 1.49
CA GLY A 27 3.02 -12.04 1.16
C GLY A 27 4.21 -12.18 2.11
N GLN A 28 5.39 -11.78 1.63
CA GLN A 28 6.58 -11.56 2.45
C GLN A 28 6.81 -10.06 2.63
N VAL A 29 6.46 -9.52 3.79
CA VAL A 29 6.56 -8.09 4.10
C VAL A 29 7.98 -7.76 4.54
N LEU A 30 8.64 -6.82 3.86
CA LEU A 30 9.92 -6.28 4.32
C LEU A 30 9.65 -5.16 5.32
N SER A 31 10.16 -5.34 6.54
CA SER A 31 10.28 -4.26 7.50
C SER A 31 11.54 -3.46 7.20
N VAL A 32 11.40 -2.29 6.58
CA VAL A 32 12.52 -1.40 6.25
C VAL A 32 13.23 -0.83 7.48
N PHE A 33 12.62 -0.93 8.67
CA PHE A 33 13.24 -0.48 9.92
C PHE A 33 14.36 -1.40 10.39
N ASN A 34 14.19 -2.72 10.24
CA ASN A 34 15.14 -3.72 10.74
C ASN A 34 15.68 -4.66 9.64
N GLY A 35 15.22 -4.51 8.39
CA GLY A 35 15.67 -5.31 7.25
C GLY A 35 15.12 -6.74 7.21
N GLU A 36 14.14 -7.08 8.06
CA GLU A 36 13.60 -8.44 8.15
C GLU A 36 12.43 -8.66 7.19
N LEU A 37 12.38 -9.86 6.61
CA LEU A 37 11.24 -10.37 5.86
C LEU A 37 10.36 -11.21 6.77
N ARG A 38 9.06 -10.90 6.80
CA ARG A 38 8.06 -11.63 7.60
C ARG A 38 6.91 -12.08 6.72
N GLN A 39 6.50 -13.34 6.84
CA GLN A 39 5.25 -13.79 6.23
C GLN A 39 4.07 -13.18 6.97
N ALA A 40 3.27 -12.39 6.27
CA ALA A 40 2.11 -11.73 6.84
C ALA A 40 1.12 -11.32 5.74
N ASN A 41 -0.14 -11.17 6.13
CA ASN A 41 -1.16 -10.54 5.30
C ASN A 41 -1.21 -9.04 5.62
N VAL A 42 -1.58 -8.23 4.63
CA VAL A 42 -1.67 -6.76 4.78
C VAL A 42 -3.10 -6.32 4.52
N ALA A 43 -3.72 -5.73 5.53
CA ALA A 43 -5.08 -5.19 5.46
C ALA A 43 -5.04 -3.70 5.11
N ILE A 44 -5.76 -3.31 4.06
CA ILE A 44 -5.84 -1.93 3.56
C ILE A 44 -7.28 -1.45 3.70
N CYS A 45 -7.46 -0.26 4.29
CA CYS A 45 -8.74 0.42 4.45
C CYS A 45 -8.65 1.82 3.83
N GLY A 46 -9.36 2.05 2.74
CA GLY A 46 -9.24 3.28 1.94
C GLY A 46 -7.79 3.56 1.54
N SER A 47 -7.26 4.72 1.93
CA SER A 47 -5.87 5.15 1.66
C SER A 47 -4.85 4.76 2.73
N HIS A 48 -5.24 3.92 3.70
CA HIS A 48 -4.40 3.58 4.85
C HIS A 48 -4.20 2.06 4.97
N ILE A 49 -3.01 1.67 5.44
CA ILE A 49 -2.76 0.30 5.89
C ILE A 49 -3.36 0.17 7.29
N ALA A 50 -4.40 -0.64 7.43
CA ALA A 50 -5.06 -0.89 8.72
C ALA A 50 -4.21 -1.79 9.64
N GLY A 51 -3.45 -2.73 9.06
CA GLY A 51 -2.54 -3.57 9.81
C GLY A 51 -1.77 -4.57 8.96
N VAL A 52 -0.76 -5.18 9.58
CA VAL A 52 0.07 -6.25 9.02
C VAL A 52 0.06 -7.41 10.01
N GLY A 53 -0.38 -8.59 9.58
CA GLY A 53 -0.55 -9.73 10.48
C GLY A 53 -1.45 -10.82 9.90
N ASP A 54 -2.11 -11.57 10.77
CA ASP A 54 -2.99 -12.67 10.39
C ASP A 54 -4.43 -12.20 10.14
N TYR A 55 -4.60 -11.43 9.07
CA TYR A 55 -5.93 -10.97 8.63
C TYR A 55 -6.50 -11.95 7.60
N GLN A 56 -7.77 -12.33 7.79
CA GLN A 56 -8.45 -13.36 6.99
C GLN A 56 -9.61 -12.79 6.15
N GLU A 57 -10.14 -11.61 6.51
CA GLU A 57 -11.32 -11.03 5.88
C GLU A 57 -11.00 -9.75 5.11
N GLY A 58 -11.38 -9.72 3.83
CA GLY A 58 -11.28 -8.54 2.97
C GLY A 58 -12.34 -8.57 1.87
N ARG A 59 -12.81 -7.39 1.46
CA ARG A 59 -13.78 -7.26 0.35
C ARG A 59 -13.16 -7.65 -0.98
N GLN A 60 -11.89 -7.30 -1.18
CA GLN A 60 -11.07 -7.76 -2.28
C GLN A 60 -9.85 -8.47 -1.72
N VAL A 61 -9.65 -9.74 -2.09
CA VAL A 61 -8.51 -10.54 -1.65
C VAL A 61 -7.57 -10.77 -2.83
N ILE A 62 -6.28 -10.46 -2.64
CA ILE A 62 -5.23 -10.62 -3.64
C ILE A 62 -4.18 -11.58 -3.09
N ASP A 63 -4.06 -12.75 -3.70
CA ASP A 63 -3.03 -13.74 -3.35
C ASP A 63 -1.71 -13.40 -4.03
N LEU A 64 -0.70 -13.10 -3.21
CA LEU A 64 0.63 -12.73 -3.66
C LEU A 64 1.52 -13.93 -3.94
N LYS A 65 1.12 -15.16 -3.59
CA LYS A 65 1.85 -16.39 -3.90
C LYS A 65 3.32 -16.35 -3.44
N GLY A 66 3.57 -15.81 -2.25
CA GLY A 66 4.91 -15.69 -1.67
C GLY A 66 5.74 -14.51 -2.17
N ARG A 67 5.19 -13.60 -2.99
CA ARG A 67 5.88 -12.38 -3.45
C ARG A 67 6.16 -11.41 -2.30
N TYR A 68 7.10 -10.51 -2.54
CA TYR A 68 7.50 -9.48 -1.58
C TYR A 68 6.55 -8.29 -1.57
N ILE A 69 6.29 -7.76 -0.37
CA ILE A 69 5.59 -6.50 -0.14
C ILE A 69 6.59 -5.49 0.40
N LEU A 70 6.68 -4.36 -0.29
CA LEU A 70 7.60 -3.26 -0.01
C LEU A 70 6.82 -1.95 -0.03
N PRO A 71 7.25 -0.92 0.72
CA PRO A 71 6.82 0.44 0.45
C PRO A 71 7.15 0.84 -1.00
N GLY A 72 6.30 1.65 -1.62
CA GLY A 72 6.61 2.24 -2.92
C GLY A 72 7.86 3.13 -2.84
N PHE A 73 8.62 3.20 -3.92
CA PHE A 73 9.84 4.00 -3.97
C PHE A 73 9.53 5.50 -4.01
N ILE A 74 10.40 6.27 -3.37
CA ILE A 74 10.34 7.73 -3.26
C ILE A 74 11.70 8.28 -3.67
N ASP A 75 11.72 9.16 -4.67
CA ASP A 75 12.88 9.95 -5.08
C ASP A 75 12.80 11.30 -4.36
N SER A 76 13.82 11.60 -3.56
CA SER A 76 13.90 12.87 -2.83
C SER A 76 14.42 14.01 -3.68
N HIS A 77 15.01 13.73 -4.84
CA HIS A 77 15.68 14.72 -5.64
C HIS A 77 15.75 14.32 -7.12
N ILE A 78 14.70 14.69 -7.85
CA ILE A 78 14.64 14.57 -9.30
C ILE A 78 14.20 15.88 -9.95
N HIS A 79 14.76 16.15 -11.13
CA HIS A 79 14.28 17.15 -12.06
C HIS A 79 13.56 16.42 -13.20
N ILE A 80 12.23 16.53 -13.26
CA ILE A 80 11.42 15.85 -14.29
C ILE A 80 11.80 16.39 -15.68
N GLU A 81 12.18 17.66 -15.77
CA GLU A 81 12.57 18.35 -16.99
C GLU A 81 13.78 17.68 -17.67
N SER A 82 14.71 17.14 -16.88
CA SER A 82 15.89 16.42 -17.38
C SER A 82 15.53 15.10 -18.07
N THR A 83 14.33 14.57 -17.81
CA THR A 83 13.82 13.36 -18.48
C THR A 83 13.24 13.65 -19.86
N MET A 84 13.12 14.92 -20.25
CA MET A 84 12.45 15.38 -21.48
C MET A 84 10.98 14.92 -21.58
N LEU A 85 10.36 14.60 -20.44
CA LEU A 85 8.95 14.20 -20.35
C LEU A 85 8.11 15.28 -19.65
N THR A 86 6.82 15.30 -19.97
CA THR A 86 5.84 16.02 -19.15
C THR A 86 5.63 15.30 -17.81
N PRO A 87 5.16 15.98 -16.75
CA PRO A 87 4.85 15.32 -15.46
C PRO A 87 3.90 14.12 -15.60
N ALA A 88 2.89 14.20 -16.48
CA ALA A 88 1.96 13.10 -16.72
C ALA A 88 2.65 11.91 -17.40
N SER A 89 3.47 12.17 -18.42
CA SER A 89 4.24 11.12 -19.10
C SER A 89 5.27 10.48 -18.17
N PHE A 90 5.90 11.27 -17.29
CA PHE A 90 6.83 10.78 -16.28
C PHE A 90 6.14 9.87 -15.25
N ALA A 91 4.97 10.27 -14.73
CA ALA A 91 4.20 9.44 -13.81
C ALA A 91 3.80 8.10 -14.45
N TYR A 92 3.33 8.14 -15.70
CA TYR A 92 2.99 6.93 -16.44
C TYR A 92 4.22 6.02 -16.69
N ALA A 93 5.37 6.62 -17.00
CA ALA A 93 6.60 5.88 -17.26
C ALA A 93 7.18 5.21 -16.00
N THR A 94 7.02 5.83 -14.82
CA THR A 94 7.64 5.38 -13.56
C THR A 94 6.73 4.54 -12.68
N ALA A 95 5.40 4.70 -12.75
CA ALA A 95 4.45 3.94 -11.94
C ALA A 95 4.58 2.40 -12.08
N PRO A 96 4.82 1.83 -13.28
CA PRO A 96 5.05 0.38 -13.43
C PRO A 96 6.29 -0.15 -12.68
N TRP A 97 7.21 0.74 -12.32
CA TRP A 97 8.46 0.43 -11.62
C TRP A 97 8.37 0.65 -10.10
N ASN A 98 7.16 0.61 -9.55
CA ASN A 98 6.84 0.77 -8.12
C ASN A 98 7.19 2.15 -7.55
N TYR A 99 7.32 3.16 -8.41
CA TYR A 99 7.44 4.54 -7.97
C TYR A 99 6.08 5.05 -7.46
N CYS A 100 6.06 5.60 -6.26
CA CYS A 100 4.82 6.12 -5.69
C CYS A 100 4.40 7.39 -6.45
N SER A 101 3.28 7.32 -7.16
CA SER A 101 2.67 8.47 -7.82
C SER A 101 1.28 8.71 -7.23
N SER A 102 0.96 9.96 -6.91
CA SER A 102 -0.35 10.35 -6.35
C SER A 102 -1.47 10.41 -7.40
N GLY A 103 -1.25 9.82 -8.58
CA GLY A 103 -2.20 9.85 -9.68
C GLY A 103 -3.48 9.11 -9.31
N ARG A 104 -4.57 9.85 -9.06
CA ARG A 104 -5.91 9.30 -9.21
C ARG A 104 -6.04 8.86 -10.66
N SER A 105 -6.51 7.63 -10.90
CA SER A 105 -6.99 7.27 -12.23
C SER A 105 -8.04 8.31 -12.63
N ALA A 106 -7.80 9.01 -13.75
CA ALA A 106 -8.82 9.81 -14.40
C ALA A 106 -9.99 8.91 -14.84
#